data_AF-A0A5P2ALH3-F1
#
_entry.id   AF-A0A5P2ALH3-F1
#
_cell.length_a   1.000
_cell.length_b   1.000
_cell.length_c   1.000
_cell.angle_alpha   90.00
_cell.angle_beta   90.00
_cell.angle_gamma   90.00
#
_symmetry.space_group_name_H-M   'P 1'
#
loop_
_entity.id
_entity.type
_entity.pdbx_description
1 polymer ?
#
loop_
_entity_poly.entity_id
_entity_poly.type
_entity_poly.pdbx_seq_one_letter_code
_entity_poly.pdbx_strand_id
1 'polypeptide(L)'
;MVRSSFTMHAGAQLALPLAGLLAAVLAAVPFLPPFANEWLLLGIGIALLVPLHLATLVRAVAVGLRDMRFASNKANQWRALRALPRRVQAALVGAGLTGAFLVTGVFWDDSGLQRVESVRGHYSAIDTSDPDRGRVSISRSQYEELRKDEQRIAFAAFGLFAAGGGGLTLLFGKLDSWADRP
;
A
#
# COMPACT_ATOMS: atom_id res chain seq x y z
N MET A 1 -25.14 -6.40 17.19
CA MET A 1 -25.20 -6.09 15.73
C MET A 1 -23.87 -5.62 15.12
N VAL A 2 -22.75 -5.59 15.88
CA VAL A 2 -21.46 -4.96 15.50
C VAL A 2 -20.59 -5.81 14.54
N ARG A 3 -20.85 -7.12 14.39
CA ARG A 3 -19.95 -8.05 13.65
C ARG A 3 -19.95 -7.88 12.12
N SER A 4 -21.06 -7.53 11.47
CA SER A 4 -21.09 -7.46 9.99
C SER A 4 -20.40 -6.20 9.44
N SER A 5 -20.45 -5.09 10.18
CA SER A 5 -19.83 -3.82 9.77
C SER A 5 -18.31 -3.93 9.73
N PHE A 6 -17.67 -4.61 10.69
CA PHE A 6 -16.22 -4.81 10.67
C PHE A 6 -15.75 -5.70 9.52
N THR A 7 -16.51 -6.76 9.19
CA THR A 7 -16.16 -7.63 8.06
C THR A 7 -16.34 -6.95 6.71
N MET A 8 -17.40 -6.14 6.55
CA MET A 8 -17.60 -5.35 5.32
C MET A 8 -16.54 -4.25 5.18
N HIS A 9 -16.22 -3.55 6.27
CA HIS A 9 -15.20 -2.50 6.29
C HIS A 9 -13.80 -3.07 5.99
N ALA A 10 -13.46 -4.19 6.62
CA ALA A 10 -12.21 -4.89 6.33
C ALA A 10 -12.17 -5.42 4.90
N GLY A 11 -13.28 -5.94 4.37
CA GLY A 11 -13.37 -6.38 2.97
C GLY A 11 -13.11 -5.24 1.98
N ALA A 12 -13.76 -4.08 2.19
CA ALA A 12 -13.54 -2.89 1.38
C ALA A 12 -12.08 -2.41 1.47
N GLN A 13 -11.51 -2.40 2.68
CA GLN A 13 -10.11 -2.04 2.88
C GLN A 13 -9.11 -3.04 2.32
N LEU A 14 -9.46 -4.32 2.15
CA LEU A 14 -8.58 -5.34 1.57
C LEU A 14 -8.70 -5.43 0.04
N ALA A 15 -9.74 -4.86 -0.57
CA ALA A 15 -9.83 -4.75 -2.02
C ALA A 15 -8.85 -3.71 -2.60
N LEU A 16 -8.70 -2.56 -1.93
CA LEU A 16 -7.77 -1.48 -2.28
C LEU A 16 -6.29 -1.93 -2.36
N PRO A 17 -5.72 -2.67 -1.40
CA PRO A 17 -4.35 -3.14 -1.48
C PRO A 17 -4.17 -4.17 -2.59
N LEU A 18 -5.16 -5.03 -2.85
CA LEU A 18 -5.09 -5.96 -3.97
C LEU A 18 -5.03 -5.20 -5.30
N ALA A 19 -5.86 -4.18 -5.48
CA ALA A 19 -5.83 -3.33 -6.66
C ALA A 19 -4.48 -2.59 -6.81
N GLY A 20 -3.94 -2.03 -5.71
CA GLY A 20 -2.64 -1.38 -5.70
C GLY A 20 -1.49 -2.33 -6.06
N LEU A 21 -1.43 -3.50 -5.42
CA LEU A 21 -0.40 -4.49 -5.70
C LEU A 21 -0.52 -5.06 -7.13
N LEU A 22 -1.73 -5.26 -7.63
CA LEU A 22 -1.93 -5.67 -9.03
C LEU A 22 -1.45 -4.60 -10.00
N ALA A 23 -1.77 -3.32 -9.75
CA ALA A 23 -1.26 -2.22 -10.56
C ALA A 23 0.27 -2.14 -10.51
N ALA A 24 0.88 -2.38 -9.35
CA ALA A 24 2.33 -2.45 -9.21
C ALA A 24 2.95 -3.61 -9.99
N VAL A 25 2.33 -4.80 -9.95
CA VAL A 25 2.76 -5.94 -10.78
C VAL A 25 2.66 -5.60 -12.26
N LEU A 26 1.56 -5.00 -12.70
CA LEU A 26 1.39 -4.59 -14.11
C LEU A 26 2.42 -3.54 -14.53
N ALA A 27 2.75 -2.60 -13.65
CA ALA A 27 3.82 -1.62 -13.89
C ALA A 27 5.20 -2.31 -13.99
N ALA A 28 5.40 -3.44 -13.31
CA ALA A 28 6.64 -4.20 -13.35
C ALA A 28 6.79 -5.13 -14.58
N VAL A 29 5.71 -5.45 -15.29
CA VAL A 29 5.75 -6.37 -16.43
C VAL A 29 6.44 -5.71 -17.62
N PRO A 30 7.49 -6.30 -18.21
CA PRO A 30 8.16 -5.73 -19.39
C PRO A 30 7.19 -5.66 -20.59
N PHE A 31 7.42 -4.71 -21.50
CA PHE A 31 6.62 -4.48 -22.72
C PHE A 31 5.19 -3.93 -22.55
N LEU A 32 4.63 -3.90 -21.34
CA LEU A 32 3.40 -3.12 -21.10
C LEU A 32 3.70 -1.62 -21.07
N PRO A 33 2.84 -0.78 -21.66
CA PRO A 33 2.98 0.66 -21.56
C PRO A 33 2.72 1.13 -20.10
N PRO A 34 3.37 2.21 -19.64
CA PRO A 34 3.06 2.79 -18.34
C PRO A 34 1.61 3.30 -18.29
N PHE A 35 1.01 3.31 -17.09
CA PHE A 35 -0.31 3.89 -16.86
C PHE A 35 -0.31 5.36 -17.29
N ALA A 36 -1.31 5.79 -18.07
CA ALA A 36 -1.35 7.15 -18.60
C ALA A 36 -1.65 8.23 -17.55
N ASN A 37 -2.42 7.89 -16.51
CA ASN A 37 -2.89 8.81 -15.48
C ASN A 37 -2.72 8.21 -14.08
N GLU A 38 -1.50 7.78 -13.75
CA GLU A 38 -1.16 7.18 -12.46
C GLU A 38 -1.57 8.04 -11.27
N TRP A 39 -1.40 9.36 -11.36
CA TRP A 39 -1.75 10.29 -10.28
C TRP A 39 -3.25 10.37 -10.05
N LEU A 40 -4.07 10.24 -11.10
CA LEU A 40 -5.52 10.17 -10.97
C LEU A 40 -5.93 8.85 -10.31
N LEU A 41 -5.34 7.73 -10.72
CA LEU A 41 -5.61 6.42 -10.13
C LEU A 41 -5.23 6.36 -8.65
N LEU A 42 -4.04 6.85 -8.31
CA LEU A 42 -3.58 6.99 -6.93
C LEU A 42 -4.46 7.96 -6.15
N GLY A 43 -4.86 9.10 -6.74
CA GLY A 43 -5.74 10.08 -6.14
C GLY A 43 -7.11 9.48 -5.77
N ILE A 44 -7.73 8.73 -6.69
CA ILE A 44 -8.98 7.99 -6.43
C ILE A 44 -8.76 6.97 -5.31
N GLY A 45 -7.67 6.19 -5.39
CA GLY A 45 -7.32 5.21 -4.38
C GLY A 45 -7.19 5.83 -2.98
N ILE A 46 -6.46 6.93 -2.86
CA ILE A 46 -6.26 7.68 -1.61
C ILE A 46 -7.59 8.25 -1.11
N ALA A 47 -8.39 8.88 -1.98
CA ALA A 47 -9.69 9.45 -1.62
C ALA A 47 -10.64 8.41 -1.04
N LEU A 48 -10.59 7.16 -1.54
CA LEU A 48 -11.34 6.03 -0.98
C LEU A 48 -10.70 5.47 0.30
N LEU A 49 -9.37 5.47 0.37
CA LEU A 49 -8.63 4.86 1.48
C LEU A 49 -8.69 5.68 2.76
N VAL A 50 -8.61 7.01 2.65
CA VAL A 50 -8.60 7.96 3.77
C VAL A 50 -9.81 7.80 4.70
N PRO A 51 -11.07 7.86 4.23
CA PRO A 51 -12.23 7.71 5.12
C PRO A 51 -12.26 6.33 5.78
N LEU A 52 -11.82 5.28 5.07
CA LEU A 52 -11.74 3.94 5.63
C LEU A 52 -10.71 3.85 6.76
N HIS A 53 -9.52 4.43 6.57
CA HIS A 53 -8.48 4.50 7.60
C HIS A 53 -8.91 5.33 8.80
N LEU A 54 -9.55 6.48 8.56
CA LEU A 54 -10.06 7.32 9.64
C LEU A 54 -11.08 6.56 10.49
N ALA A 55 -12.00 5.83 9.86
CA ALA A 55 -12.95 4.98 10.56
C ALA A 55 -12.25 3.88 11.39
N THR A 56 -11.16 3.29 10.87
CA THR A 56 -10.33 2.34 11.63
C THR A 56 -9.70 2.98 12.85
N LEU A 57 -9.12 4.17 12.70
CA LEU A 57 -8.48 4.90 13.80
C LEU A 57 -9.50 5.27 14.88
N VAL A 58 -10.66 5.81 14.50
CA VAL A 58 -11.75 6.13 15.44
C VAL A 58 -12.18 4.88 16.22
N ARG A 59 -12.30 3.73 15.55
CA ARG A 59 -12.65 2.46 16.21
C ARG A 59 -11.53 1.95 17.12
N ALA A 60 -10.28 2.05 16.69
CA ALA A 60 -9.12 1.70 17.50
C ALA A 60 -9.04 2.52 18.79
N VAL A 61 -9.29 3.83 18.69
CA VAL A 61 -9.39 4.74 19.84
C VAL A 61 -10.55 4.34 20.73
N ALA A 62 -11.74 4.05 20.18
CA ALA A 62 -12.89 3.62 20.98
C ALA A 62 -12.62 2.34 21.77
N VAL A 63 -11.98 1.34 21.15
CA VAL A 63 -11.57 0.09 21.83
C VAL A 63 -10.52 0.39 22.90
N GLY A 64 -9.55 1.26 22.61
CA GLY A 64 -8.55 1.70 23.57
C GLY A 64 -9.12 2.47 24.76
N LEU A 65 -10.17 3.27 24.56
CA LEU A 65 -10.84 4.00 25.64
C LEU A 65 -11.65 3.07 26.56
N ARG A 66 -12.17 1.95 26.05
CA ARG A 66 -12.88 0.95 26.86
C ARG A 66 -11.93 0.17 27.77
N ASP A 67 -10.82 -0.32 27.22
CA ASP A 67 -9.78 -1.01 27.99
C ASP A 67 -8.40 -0.81 27.34
N MET A 68 -7.74 0.27 27.76
CA MET A 68 -6.46 0.70 27.19
C MET A 68 -5.35 -0.32 27.44
N ARG A 69 -5.38 -1.01 28.59
CA ARG A 69 -4.37 -2.02 28.95
C ARG A 69 -4.57 -3.28 28.11
N PHE A 70 -5.82 -3.67 27.83
CA PHE A 70 -6.11 -4.83 26.99
C PHE A 70 -5.73 -4.59 25.53
N ALA A 71 -6.13 -3.44 24.97
CA ALA A 71 -5.93 -3.12 23.55
C ALA A 71 -4.46 -2.83 23.20
N SER A 72 -3.69 -2.24 24.12
CA SER A 72 -2.25 -1.97 23.93
C SER A 72 -1.35 -3.17 24.22
N ASN A 73 -1.87 -4.23 24.82
CA ASN A 73 -1.09 -5.42 25.15
C ASN A 73 -0.72 -6.20 23.87
N LYS A 74 0.58 -6.22 23.55
CA LYS A 74 1.15 -6.96 22.41
C LYS A 74 0.75 -8.44 22.38
N ALA A 75 0.65 -9.09 23.55
CA ALA A 75 0.23 -10.49 23.61
C ALA A 75 -1.23 -10.68 23.17
N ASN A 76 -2.11 -9.74 23.52
CA ASN A 76 -3.51 -9.75 23.10
C ASN A 76 -3.65 -9.43 21.61
N GLN A 77 -2.89 -8.45 21.12
CA GLN A 77 -2.83 -8.14 19.69
C GLN A 77 -2.35 -9.36 18.88
N TRP A 78 -1.29 -10.03 19.36
CA TRP A 78 -0.76 -11.23 18.71
C TRP A 78 -1.76 -12.40 18.73
N ARG A 79 -2.44 -12.61 19.85
CA ARG A 79 -3.53 -13.60 19.93
C ARG A 79 -4.66 -13.25 18.96
N ALA A 80 -5.05 -11.97 18.87
CA ALA A 80 -6.12 -11.52 18.00
C ALA A 80 -5.79 -11.77 16.53
N LEU A 81 -4.55 -11.47 16.10
CA LEU A 81 -4.05 -11.80 14.76
C LEU A 81 -4.07 -13.30 14.50
N ARG A 82 -3.54 -14.12 15.42
CA ARG A 82 -3.54 -15.58 15.29
C ARG A 82 -4.93 -16.20 15.27
N ALA A 83 -5.92 -15.51 15.86
CA ALA A 83 -7.31 -15.91 15.86
C ALA A 83 -8.10 -15.49 14.60
N LEU A 84 -7.45 -14.81 13.64
CA LEU A 84 -8.02 -14.59 12.32
C LEU A 84 -8.03 -15.90 11.50
N PRO A 85 -8.93 -16.03 10.49
CA PRO A 85 -8.90 -17.16 9.58
C PRO A 85 -7.54 -17.28 8.87
N ARG A 86 -7.01 -18.50 8.73
CA ARG A 86 -5.70 -18.76 8.08
C ARG A 86 -5.59 -18.15 6.67
N ARG A 87 -6.69 -18.12 5.91
CA ARG A 87 -6.74 -17.51 4.57
C ARG A 87 -6.47 -16.00 4.61
N VAL A 88 -6.99 -15.32 5.63
CA VAL A 88 -6.79 -13.87 5.82
C VAL A 88 -5.35 -13.59 6.26
N GLN A 89 -4.81 -14.41 7.15
CA GLN A 89 -3.39 -14.30 7.53
C GLN A 89 -2.46 -14.49 6.33
N ALA A 90 -2.71 -15.53 5.52
CA ALA A 90 -1.94 -15.78 4.30
C ALA A 90 -2.05 -14.62 3.31
N ALA A 91 -3.25 -14.03 3.14
CA ALA A 91 -3.44 -12.86 2.28
C ALA A 91 -2.67 -11.63 2.79
N LEU A 92 -2.69 -11.35 4.11
CA LEU A 92 -1.95 -10.23 4.69
C LEU A 92 -0.43 -10.42 4.58
N VAL A 93 0.06 -11.63 4.88
CA VAL A 93 1.50 -11.95 4.74
C VAL A 93 1.91 -11.88 3.28
N GLY A 94 1.13 -12.47 2.37
CA GLY A 94 1.38 -12.41 0.94
C GLY A 94 1.41 -10.97 0.42
N ALA A 95 0.40 -10.16 0.76
CA ALA A 95 0.36 -8.75 0.39
C ALA A 95 1.57 -7.97 0.94
N GLY A 96 1.97 -8.24 2.19
CA GLY A 96 3.15 -7.64 2.81
C GLY A 96 4.45 -8.00 2.09
N LEU A 97 4.66 -9.29 1.81
CA LEU A 97 5.86 -9.78 1.11
C LEU A 97 5.90 -9.27 -0.34
N THR A 98 4.77 -9.33 -1.06
CA THR A 98 4.67 -8.83 -2.44
C THR A 98 4.89 -7.32 -2.50
N GLY A 99 4.28 -6.56 -1.59
CA GLY A 99 4.48 -5.11 -1.51
C GLY A 99 5.94 -4.75 -1.19
N ALA A 100 6.54 -5.41 -0.19
CA ALA A 100 7.94 -5.19 0.18
C ALA A 100 8.90 -5.53 -0.99
N PHE A 101 8.66 -6.64 -1.68
CA PHE A 101 9.42 -7.04 -2.86
C PHE A 101 9.32 -5.99 -3.99
N LEU A 102 8.11 -5.51 -4.29
CA LEU A 102 7.89 -4.53 -5.35
C LEU A 102 8.43 -3.12 -5.03
N VAL A 103 8.45 -2.72 -3.77
CA VAL A 103 9.03 -1.45 -3.33
C VAL A 103 10.56 -1.48 -3.38
N THR A 104 11.16 -2.56 -2.88
CA THR A 104 12.62 -2.61 -2.70
C THR A 104 13.37 -2.88 -3.98
N GLY A 105 12.75 -3.54 -4.97
CA GLY A 105 13.36 -3.74 -6.28
C GLY A 105 14.74 -4.39 -6.22
N VAL A 106 15.02 -5.26 -5.22
CA VAL A 106 16.35 -5.78 -4.85
C VAL A 106 17.12 -6.48 -5.99
N PHE A 107 16.49 -6.66 -7.15
CA PHE A 107 17.09 -7.25 -8.35
C PHE A 107 17.17 -6.27 -9.54
N TRP A 108 16.82 -4.99 -9.35
CA TRP A 108 16.71 -4.01 -10.42
C TRP A 108 17.86 -3.00 -10.31
N ASP A 109 18.45 -2.72 -11.46
CA ASP A 109 19.66 -1.91 -11.58
C ASP A 109 19.31 -0.45 -11.26
N ASP A 110 20.02 0.15 -10.29
CA ASP A 110 19.83 1.55 -9.94
C ASP A 110 20.57 2.40 -10.96
N SER A 111 19.83 2.86 -11.97
CA SER A 111 20.38 3.70 -13.04
C SER A 111 20.87 5.07 -12.55
N GLY A 112 20.59 5.45 -11.30
CA GLY A 112 20.89 6.79 -10.76
C GLY A 112 20.03 7.92 -11.35
N LEU A 113 19.14 7.62 -12.30
CA LEU A 113 18.22 8.58 -12.93
C LEU A 113 16.88 8.62 -12.19
N GLN A 114 16.37 9.81 -11.87
CA GLN A 114 15.08 10.02 -11.20
C GLN A 114 14.28 11.19 -11.80
N ARG A 115 12.98 11.26 -11.49
CA ARG A 115 12.09 12.41 -11.80
C ARG A 115 12.09 12.74 -13.30
N VAL A 116 11.34 11.93 -14.03
CA VAL A 116 11.27 12.02 -15.48
C VAL A 116 10.29 13.09 -15.94
N GLU A 117 10.72 13.95 -16.88
CA GLU A 117 9.90 15.01 -17.48
C GLU A 117 9.84 14.83 -19.00
N SER A 118 8.66 15.08 -19.58
CA SER A 118 8.49 15.20 -21.03
C SER A 118 8.02 16.60 -21.37
N VAL A 119 8.85 17.39 -22.05
CA VAL A 119 8.50 18.76 -22.48
C VAL A 119 8.61 18.83 -24.00
N ARG A 120 7.47 19.07 -24.67
CA ARG A 120 7.40 19.25 -26.14
C ARG A 120 8.06 18.11 -26.95
N GLY A 121 7.98 16.87 -26.45
CA GLY A 121 8.56 15.70 -27.11
C GLY A 121 10.04 15.43 -26.79
N HIS A 122 10.67 16.28 -25.98
CA HIS A 122 11.97 16.00 -25.37
C HIS A 122 11.77 15.32 -24.02
N TYR A 123 12.54 14.26 -23.77
CA TYR A 123 12.50 13.50 -22.53
C TYR A 123 13.76 13.78 -21.73
N SER A 124 13.60 14.07 -20.44
CA SER A 124 14.73 14.33 -19.54
C SER A 124 14.52 13.66 -18.18
N ALA A 125 15.61 13.29 -17.52
CA ALA A 125 15.61 12.86 -16.13
C ALA A 125 16.65 13.66 -15.33
N ILE A 126 16.56 13.62 -14.01
CA ILE A 126 17.57 14.13 -13.10
C ILE A 126 18.56 13.01 -12.81
N ASP A 127 19.85 13.27 -13.06
CA ASP A 127 20.92 12.37 -12.65
C ASP A 127 21.26 12.61 -11.18
N THR A 128 21.05 11.62 -10.33
CA THR A 128 21.35 11.70 -8.88
C THR A 128 22.75 11.20 -8.54
N SER A 129 23.47 10.62 -9.50
CA SER A 129 24.89 10.31 -9.38
C SER A 129 25.77 11.55 -9.54
N ASP A 130 25.24 12.57 -10.22
CA ASP A 130 25.83 13.91 -10.30
C ASP A 130 25.50 14.72 -9.02
N PRO A 131 26.51 15.22 -8.29
CA PRO A 131 26.29 16.06 -7.11
C PRO A 131 25.47 17.32 -7.42
N ASP A 132 25.51 17.83 -8.65
CA ASP A 132 24.75 19.01 -9.07
C ASP A 132 23.32 18.69 -9.52
N ARG A 133 22.94 17.40 -9.56
CA ARG A 133 21.62 16.91 -9.98
C ARG A 133 21.19 17.46 -11.34
N GLY A 134 22.09 17.38 -12.31
CA GLY A 134 21.87 17.87 -13.66
C GLY A 134 20.71 17.17 -14.36
N ARG A 135 19.95 17.92 -15.18
CA ARG A 135 18.97 17.33 -16.09
C ARG A 135 19.69 16.77 -17.30
N VAL A 136 19.52 15.48 -17.55
CA VAL A 136 20.06 14.78 -18.72
C VAL A 136 18.96 14.45 -19.71
N SER A 137 19.24 14.63 -21.00
CA SER A 137 18.34 14.21 -22.09
C SER A 137 18.38 12.69 -22.19
N ILE A 138 17.22 12.05 -22.20
CA ILE A 138 17.08 10.60 -22.28
C ILE A 138 16.28 10.21 -23.52
N SER A 139 16.42 8.95 -23.93
CA SER A 139 15.58 8.38 -24.97
C SER A 139 14.14 8.18 -24.47
N ARG A 140 13.19 8.09 -25.40
CA ARG A 140 11.80 7.77 -25.07
C ARG A 140 11.65 6.42 -24.35
N SER A 141 12.44 5.41 -24.75
CA SER A 141 12.40 4.09 -24.11
C SER A 141 12.87 4.15 -22.66
N GLN A 142 13.96 4.89 -22.39
CA GLN A 142 14.43 5.13 -21.01
C GLN A 142 13.40 5.91 -20.19
N TYR A 143 12.72 6.89 -20.79
CA TYR A 143 11.63 7.61 -20.14
C TYR A 143 10.51 6.67 -19.70
N GLU A 144 10.07 5.78 -20.60
CA GLU A 144 8.97 4.86 -20.33
C GLU A 144 9.36 3.81 -19.27
N GLU A 145 10.61 3.31 -19.28
CA GLU A 145 11.14 2.40 -18.27
C GLU A 145 11.21 3.05 -16.88
N LEU A 146 11.79 4.25 -16.78
CA LEU A 146 11.86 5.01 -15.52
C LEU A 146 10.46 5.33 -14.99
N ARG A 147 9.52 5.72 -15.86
CA ARG A 147 8.13 5.99 -15.45
C ARG A 147 7.44 4.73 -14.91
N LYS A 148 7.71 3.56 -15.48
CA LYS A 148 7.18 2.28 -14.97
C LYS A 148 7.77 1.92 -13.62
N ASP A 149 9.04 2.21 -13.41
CA ASP A 149 9.71 2.02 -12.13
C ASP A 149 9.05 2.88 -11.03
N GLU A 150 8.88 4.19 -11.29
CA GLU A 150 8.20 5.11 -10.39
C GLU A 150 6.75 4.67 -10.09
N GLN A 151 6.00 4.26 -11.12
CA GLN A 151 4.63 3.76 -10.97
C GLN A 151 4.56 2.47 -10.14
N ARG A 152 5.47 1.52 -10.38
CA ARG A 152 5.54 0.28 -9.58
C ARG A 152 5.70 0.62 -8.11
N ILE A 153 6.69 1.44 -7.77
CA ILE A 153 6.99 1.81 -6.38
C ILE A 153 5.79 2.51 -5.76
N ALA A 154 5.19 3.48 -6.46
CA ALA A 154 4.05 4.23 -5.95
C ALA A 154 2.82 3.33 -5.67
N PHE A 155 2.46 2.46 -6.62
CA PHE A 155 1.36 1.52 -6.46
C PHE A 155 1.65 0.45 -5.40
N ALA A 156 2.90 -0.02 -5.29
CA ALA A 156 3.30 -0.98 -4.27
C ALA A 156 3.26 -0.38 -2.86
N ALA A 157 3.76 0.85 -2.70
CA ALA A 157 3.69 1.60 -1.45
C ALA A 157 2.23 1.87 -1.04
N PHE A 158 1.39 2.30 -1.99
CA PHE A 158 -0.05 2.44 -1.77
C PHE A 158 -0.69 1.11 -1.32
N GLY A 159 -0.38 0.01 -2.03
CA GLY A 159 -0.89 -1.31 -1.71
C GLY A 159 -0.46 -1.79 -0.31
N LEU A 160 0.79 -1.59 0.05
CA LEU A 160 1.32 -1.96 1.36
C LEU A 160 0.67 -1.16 2.49
N PHE A 161 0.54 0.16 2.30
CA PHE A 161 -0.12 1.05 3.25
C PHE A 161 -1.59 0.65 3.46
N ALA A 162 -2.32 0.40 2.37
CA ALA A 162 -3.72 -0.03 2.43
C ALA A 162 -3.88 -1.40 3.13
N ALA A 163 -2.96 -2.35 2.89
CA ALA A 163 -2.94 -3.65 3.54
C ALA A 163 -2.72 -3.52 5.05
N GLY A 164 -1.82 -2.60 5.46
CA GLY A 164 -1.61 -2.26 6.87
C GLY A 164 -2.88 -1.79 7.55
N GLY A 165 -3.62 -0.86 6.94
CA GLY A 165 -4.90 -0.39 7.47
C GLY A 165 -5.96 -1.48 7.57
N GLY A 166 -6.11 -2.32 6.55
CA GLY A 166 -7.01 -3.47 6.57
C GLY A 166 -6.65 -4.48 7.67
N GLY A 167 -5.36 -4.74 7.87
CA GLY A 167 -4.84 -5.57 8.95
C GLY A 167 -5.17 -5.00 10.35
N LEU A 168 -4.98 -3.69 10.54
CA LEU A 168 -5.36 -3.00 11.78
C LEU A 168 -6.86 -3.09 12.04
N THR A 169 -7.70 -2.90 11.03
CA THR A 169 -9.16 -3.05 11.17
C THR A 169 -9.56 -4.44 11.63
N LEU A 170 -8.96 -5.48 11.04
CA LEU A 170 -9.22 -6.86 11.44
C LEU A 170 -8.76 -7.12 12.87
N LEU A 171 -7.58 -6.62 13.23
CA LEU A 171 -7.04 -6.71 14.59
C LEU A 171 -7.99 -6.08 15.61
N PHE A 172 -8.36 -4.81 15.42
CA PHE A 172 -9.21 -4.09 16.36
C PHE A 172 -10.65 -4.63 16.37
N GLY A 173 -11.19 -5.06 15.22
CA GLY A 173 -12.48 -5.74 15.18
C GLY A 173 -12.47 -7.07 15.95
N LYS A 174 -11.34 -7.77 15.97
CA LYS A 174 -11.19 -8.98 16.77
C LYS A 174 -11.08 -8.67 18.27
N LEU A 175 -10.30 -7.65 18.64
CA LEU A 175 -10.16 -7.20 20.03
C LEU A 175 -11.50 -6.73 20.61
N ASP A 176 -12.26 -5.92 19.85
CA ASP A 176 -13.61 -5.48 20.24
C ASP A 176 -14.54 -6.67 20.49
N SER A 177 -14.48 -7.69 19.61
CA SER A 177 -15.27 -8.93 19.77
C SER A 177 -14.92 -9.79 21.00
N TRP A 178 -13.80 -9.49 21.65
CA TRP A 178 -13.35 -10.15 22.88
C TRP A 178 -13.64 -9.33 24.12
N ALA A 179 -13.59 -8.00 24.03
CA ALA A 179 -13.97 -7.09 25.11
C ALA A 179 -15.46 -7.22 25.48
N ASP A 180 -16.32 -7.57 24.51
CA ASP A 180 -17.76 -7.80 24.72
C ASP A 180 -18.11 -9.23 25.23
N ARG A 181 -17.12 -10.09 25.55
CA ARG A 181 -17.40 -11.44 26.09
C ARG A 181 -17.41 -11.40 27.63
N PRO A 182 -18.50 -11.83 28.29
CA PRO A 182 -18.59 -11.88 29.75
C PRO A 182 -17.61 -12.87 30.37
#